data_AF-A0A836EYZ9-F1
#
_entry.id   AF-A0A836EYZ9-F1
#
_cell.length_a   1.000
_cell.length_b   1.000
_cell.length_c   1.000
_cell.angle_alpha   90.00
_cell.angle_beta   90.00
_cell.angle_gamma   90.00
#
_symmetry.space_group_name_H-M   'P 1'
#
loop_
_entity.id
_entity.type
_entity.pdbx_description
1 polymer ?
#
loop_
_entity_poly.entity_id
_entity_poly.type
_entity_poly.pdbx_seq_one_letter_code
_entity_poly.pdbx_strand_id
1 'polypeptide(L)'
;MLLDEESEEYNLYSEYEKNEFVFRIFQMLVLGGTLCQFEDVIQPYLDITKKIYKDLIRVQKQNTSNDLFVSTLVLEVVAKDGAGQDYFPFDSSNRQNIAFLLIDANSREITTFIHQYGGYCPVN
;
A
#
# COMPACT_ATOMS: atom_id res chain seq x y z
N MET A 1 2.40 -17.95 0.98
CA MET A 1 3.06 -16.66 0.61
C MET A 1 2.64 -15.46 1.46
N LEU A 2 1.35 -15.08 1.57
CA LEU A 2 0.96 -13.79 2.17
C LEU A 2 0.24 -13.85 3.52
N LEU A 3 -0.51 -14.92 3.81
CA LEU A 3 -1.37 -15.00 4.98
C LEU A 3 -0.99 -16.14 5.92
N ASP A 4 -0.72 -17.30 5.35
CA ASP A 4 -0.35 -18.51 6.07
C ASP A 4 1.15 -18.50 6.36
N GLU A 5 1.50 -18.42 7.64
CA GLU A 5 2.90 -18.39 8.13
C GLU A 5 3.57 -19.78 8.06
N GLU A 6 2.78 -20.85 7.97
CA GLU A 6 3.26 -22.23 7.88
C GLU A 6 3.54 -22.65 6.43
N SER A 7 3.05 -21.89 5.44
CA SER A 7 3.31 -22.11 4.02
C SER A 7 4.80 -21.91 3.69
N GLU A 8 5.38 -22.82 2.90
CA GLU A 8 6.78 -22.74 2.47
C GLU A 8 7.08 -21.41 1.76
N GLU A 9 6.10 -20.90 1.02
CA GLU A 9 6.21 -19.65 0.26
C GLU A 9 6.03 -18.41 1.14
N TYR A 10 5.67 -18.51 2.42
CA TYR A 10 5.53 -17.36 3.31
C TYR A 10 6.81 -16.54 3.43
N ASN A 11 7.95 -17.24 3.45
CA ASN A 11 9.28 -16.64 3.60
C ASN A 11 9.95 -16.30 2.26
N LEU A 12 9.19 -16.29 1.17
CA LEU A 12 9.70 -15.91 -0.16
C LEU A 12 10.23 -14.45 -0.18
N TYR A 13 9.67 -13.58 0.66
CA TYR A 13 10.08 -12.20 0.84
C TYR A 13 10.40 -11.93 2.31
N SER A 14 11.46 -11.18 2.55
CA SER A 14 11.83 -10.70 3.89
C SER A 14 10.79 -9.71 4.45
N GLU A 15 10.80 -9.49 5.77
CA GLU A 15 9.93 -8.48 6.39
C GLU A 15 10.18 -7.08 5.84
N TYR A 16 11.44 -6.76 5.51
CA TYR A 16 11.80 -5.48 4.89
C TYR A 16 11.12 -5.32 3.52
N GLU A 17 11.21 -6.33 2.65
CA GLU A 17 10.56 -6.32 1.34
C GLU A 17 9.04 -6.27 1.45
N LYS A 18 8.47 -6.98 2.42
CA LYS A 18 7.02 -6.95 2.71
C LYS A 18 6.53 -5.56 3.13
N ASN A 19 7.40 -4.75 3.73
CA ASN A 19 7.11 -3.38 4.14
C ASN A 19 7.34 -2.33 3.04
N GLU A 20 7.92 -2.71 1.89
CA GLU A 20 8.06 -1.79 0.77
C GLU A 20 6.70 -1.42 0.17
N PHE A 21 6.52 -0.14 -0.19
CA PHE A 21 5.25 0.37 -0.71
C PHE A 21 4.72 -0.44 -1.91
N VAL A 22 5.59 -0.89 -2.81
CA VAL A 22 5.19 -1.73 -3.96
C VAL A 22 4.58 -3.07 -3.53
N PHE A 23 5.14 -3.69 -2.49
CA PHE A 23 4.62 -4.93 -1.94
C PHE A 23 3.28 -4.68 -1.24
N ARG A 24 3.14 -3.56 -0.54
CA ARG A 24 1.90 -3.16 0.14
C ARG A 24 0.77 -2.92 -0.86
N ILE A 25 1.04 -2.30 -2.02
CA ILE A 25 0.06 -2.20 -3.13
C ILE A 25 -0.36 -3.60 -3.60
N PHE A 26 0.60 -4.49 -3.87
CA PHE A 26 0.32 -5.85 -4.30
C PHE A 26 -0.55 -6.59 -3.29
N GLN A 27 -0.20 -6.50 -2.00
CA GLN A 27 -0.93 -7.13 -0.91
C GLN A 27 -2.38 -6.63 -0.83
N MET A 28 -2.63 -5.32 -0.97
CA MET A 28 -3.98 -4.78 -0.99
C MET A 28 -4.84 -5.37 -2.12
N LEU A 29 -4.24 -5.57 -3.30
CA LEU A 29 -4.96 -6.08 -4.46
C LEU A 29 -5.24 -7.57 -4.34
N VAL A 30 -4.23 -8.37 -4.01
CA VAL A 30 -4.30 -9.84 -4.05
C VAL A 30 -5.04 -10.44 -2.85
N LEU A 31 -5.04 -9.78 -1.70
CA LEU A 31 -5.88 -10.19 -0.57
C LEU A 31 -7.36 -9.91 -0.85
N GLY A 32 -7.66 -9.04 -1.81
CA GLY A 32 -9.00 -8.66 -2.22
C GLY A 32 -9.80 -8.02 -1.09
N GLY A 33 -11.10 -8.25 -1.09
CA GLY A 33 -12.02 -7.73 -0.09
C GLY A 33 -13.18 -8.68 0.17
N THR A 34 -14.31 -8.13 0.61
CA THR A 34 -15.50 -8.91 0.99
C THR A 34 -16.10 -9.72 -0.17
N LEU A 35 -15.86 -9.28 -1.41
CA LEU A 35 -16.22 -10.04 -2.60
C LEU A 35 -15.05 -10.97 -2.94
N CYS A 36 -15.24 -12.28 -2.78
CA CYS A 36 -14.22 -13.30 -3.02
C CYS A 36 -13.52 -13.09 -4.38
N GLN A 37 -12.20 -12.91 -4.37
CA GLN A 37 -11.37 -12.80 -5.57
C GLN A 37 -10.63 -14.13 -5.79
N PHE A 38 -11.34 -15.13 -6.30
CA PHE A 38 -10.69 -16.39 -6.67
C PHE A 38 -9.92 -16.19 -7.99
N GLU A 39 -8.61 -16.33 -7.95
CA GLU A 39 -7.75 -16.24 -9.13
C GLU A 39 -6.66 -17.30 -9.06
N ASP A 40 -6.49 -18.05 -10.15
CA ASP A 40 -5.44 -19.06 -10.30
C ASP A 40 -4.11 -18.47 -10.82
N VAL A 41 -4.13 -17.19 -11.20
CA VAL A 41 -3.01 -16.50 -11.86
C VAL A 41 -2.61 -15.22 -11.13
N ILE A 42 -1.33 -15.14 -10.75
CA ILE A 42 -0.76 -13.96 -10.05
C ILE A 42 -0.40 -12.81 -11.00
N GLN A 43 -0.16 -13.10 -12.29
CA GLN A 43 0.36 -12.12 -13.24
C GLN A 43 -0.49 -10.84 -13.38
N PRO A 44 -1.84 -10.91 -13.43
CA PRO A 44 -2.67 -9.70 -13.49
C PRO A 44 -2.43 -8.75 -12.30
N TYR A 45 -2.24 -9.29 -11.10
CA TYR A 45 -1.94 -8.51 -9.89
C TYR A 45 -0.58 -7.85 -9.97
N LEU A 46 0.44 -8.55 -10.46
CA LEU A 46 1.78 -7.98 -10.65
C LEU A 46 1.76 -6.84 -11.69
N ASP A 47 1.04 -7.03 -12.79
CA ASP A 47 0.92 -6.04 -13.85
C ASP A 47 0.20 -4.78 -13.35
N ILE A 48 -0.90 -4.92 -12.61
CA ILE A 48 -1.64 -3.77 -12.08
C ILE A 48 -0.89 -3.09 -10.93
N THR A 49 -0.21 -3.85 -10.06
CA THR A 49 0.67 -3.30 -9.01
C THR A 49 1.73 -2.40 -9.63
N LYS A 50 2.41 -2.90 -10.68
CA LYS A 50 3.45 -2.15 -11.39
C LYS A 50 2.90 -0.87 -12.03
N LYS A 51 1.69 -0.91 -12.60
CA LYS A 51 1.03 0.27 -13.18
C LYS A 51 0.70 1.30 -12.11
N ILE A 52 0.07 0.89 -11.00
CA ILE A 52 -0.27 1.79 -9.89
C ILE A 52 0.99 2.41 -9.29
N TYR A 53 2.01 1.60 -8.99
CA TYR A 53 3.26 2.11 -8.43
C TYR A 53 3.91 3.17 -9.33
N LYS A 54 3.95 2.94 -10.65
CA LYS A 54 4.53 3.89 -11.62
C LYS A 54 3.71 5.16 -11.80
N ASP A 55 2.40 5.10 -11.57
CA ASP A 55 1.53 6.28 -11.66
C ASP A 55 1.68 7.18 -10.41
N LEU A 56 1.80 6.54 -9.24
CA LEU A 56 1.90 7.19 -7.94
C LEU A 56 3.30 7.75 -7.63
N ILE A 57 4.36 7.04 -8.03
CA ILE A 57 5.73 7.42 -7.68
C ILE A 57 6.36 8.30 -8.75
N ARG A 58 6.91 9.44 -8.31
CA ARG A 58 7.66 10.37 -9.14
C ARG A 58 9.16 10.14 -8.97
N VAL A 59 9.87 10.22 -10.10
CA VAL A 59 11.33 10.14 -10.16
C VAL A 59 11.88 11.42 -10.75
N GLN A 60 13.04 11.84 -10.24
CA GLN A 60 13.72 13.05 -10.67
C GLN A 60 15.17 12.77 -10.95
N LYS A 61 15.73 13.62 -11.82
CA LYS A 61 17.12 13.55 -12.19
C LYS A 61 17.94 14.46 -11.29
N GLN A 62 19.02 13.93 -10.73
CA GLN A 62 19.95 14.73 -9.95
C GLN A 62 20.76 15.63 -10.88
N ASN A 63 20.75 16.94 -10.59
CA ASN A 63 21.39 17.95 -11.43
C ASN A 63 22.91 17.77 -11.59
N THR A 64 23.56 17.07 -10.65
CA THR A 64 25.01 16.93 -10.58
C THR A 64 25.56 15.62 -11.14
N SER A 65 24.84 14.49 -10.97
CA SER A 65 25.35 13.15 -11.34
C SER A 65 24.63 12.51 -12.52
N ASN A 66 23.55 13.11 -13.02
CA ASN A 66 22.68 12.54 -14.07
C ASN A 66 21.87 11.31 -13.60
N ASP A 67 21.99 10.89 -12.34
CA ASP A 67 21.28 9.75 -11.75
C ASP A 67 19.81 10.08 -11.46
N LEU A 68 18.96 9.05 -11.42
CA LEU A 68 17.57 9.17 -11.02
C LEU A 68 17.39 8.85 -9.54
N PHE A 69 16.56 9.62 -8.86
CA PHE A 69 16.13 9.34 -7.49
C PHE A 69 14.61 9.44 -7.38
N VAL A 70 14.03 8.75 -6.40
CA VAL A 70 12.60 8.85 -6.09
C VAL A 70 12.35 10.15 -5.36
N SER A 71 11.49 11.01 -5.90
CA SER A 71 11.16 12.32 -5.30
C SER A 71 9.92 12.29 -4.41
N THR A 72 9.11 11.24 -4.51
CA THR A 72 7.92 11.03 -3.68
C THR A 72 8.31 10.49 -2.31
N LEU A 73 7.91 11.18 -1.24
CA LEU A 73 7.97 10.65 0.12
C LEU A 73 6.69 9.86 0.41
N VAL A 74 6.83 8.59 0.76
CA VAL A 74 5.71 7.72 1.12
C VAL A 74 5.70 7.49 2.62
N LEU A 75 4.58 7.79 3.27
CA LEU A 75 4.37 7.60 4.71
C LEU A 75 3.17 6.69 4.93
N GLU A 76 3.35 5.59 5.65
CA GLU A 76 2.23 4.85 6.24
C GLU A 76 1.69 5.67 7.42
N VAL A 77 0.38 5.90 7.48
CA VAL A 77 -0.23 6.79 8.48
C VAL A 77 -1.39 6.14 9.20
N VAL A 78 -1.49 6.44 10.49
CA VAL A 78 -2.66 6.17 11.33
C VAL A 78 -3.02 7.46 12.06
N ALA A 79 -4.21 7.99 11.80
CA ALA A 79 -4.79 9.10 12.52
C ALA A 79 -5.67 8.56 13.66
N LYS A 80 -5.54 9.16 14.83
CA LYS A 80 -6.32 8.81 16.03
C LYS A 80 -7.32 9.90 16.36
N ASP A 81 -8.49 9.50 16.89
CA ASP A 81 -9.48 10.44 17.39
C ASP A 81 -9.11 11.01 18.77
N GLY A 82 -9.98 11.85 19.34
CA GLY A 82 -9.77 12.44 20.67
C GLY A 82 -9.75 11.43 21.83
N ALA A 83 -10.22 10.19 21.60
CA ALA A 83 -10.17 9.08 22.55
C ALA A 83 -8.95 8.15 22.32
N GLY A 84 -8.13 8.41 21.29
CA GLY A 84 -6.97 7.60 20.93
C GLY A 84 -7.28 6.39 20.04
N GLN A 85 -8.52 6.25 19.56
CA GLN A 85 -8.94 5.16 18.68
C GLN A 85 -8.53 5.45 17.23
N ASP A 86 -8.25 4.41 16.46
CA ASP A 86 -7.85 4.54 15.06
C ASP A 86 -9.03 5.05 14.23
N TYR A 87 -8.91 6.28 13.76
CA TYR A 87 -9.92 6.95 12.95
C TYR A 87 -9.66 6.72 11.45
N PHE A 88 -8.40 6.73 11.03
CA PHE A 88 -8.02 6.58 9.63
C PHE A 88 -6.63 5.94 9.49
N PRO A 89 -6.49 4.78 8.83
CA PRO A 89 -7.57 3.88 8.45
C PRO A 89 -8.29 3.37 9.72
N PHE A 90 -9.56 2.97 9.60
CA PHE A 90 -10.30 2.44 10.74
C PHE A 90 -9.75 1.06 11.10
N ASP A 91 -9.51 0.80 12.39
CA ASP A 91 -8.94 -0.45 12.89
C ASP A 91 -7.64 -0.86 12.16
N SER A 92 -6.53 -0.17 12.44
CA SER A 92 -5.23 -0.46 11.81
C SER A 92 -4.61 -1.77 12.29
N SER A 93 -5.25 -2.49 13.22
CA SER A 93 -4.83 -3.84 13.62
C SER A 93 -5.13 -4.88 12.53
N ASN A 94 -6.15 -4.63 11.71
CA ASN A 94 -6.43 -5.43 10.53
C ASN A 94 -5.41 -5.11 9.43
N ARG A 95 -4.67 -6.13 8.99
CA ARG A 95 -3.63 -6.01 7.95
C ARG A 95 -4.11 -5.49 6.60
N GLN A 96 -5.41 -5.49 6.33
CA GLN A 96 -5.98 -4.90 5.12
C GLN A 96 -6.33 -3.42 5.30
N ASN A 97 -6.38 -2.90 6.51
CA ASN A 97 -6.71 -1.50 6.79
C ASN A 97 -5.43 -0.68 6.86
N ILE A 98 -5.05 -0.08 5.74
CA ILE A 98 -3.77 0.63 5.59
C ILE A 98 -4.01 1.90 4.80
N ALA A 99 -3.37 2.99 5.22
CA ALA A 99 -3.35 4.24 4.48
C ALA A 99 -1.92 4.77 4.30
N PHE A 100 -1.67 5.30 3.11
CA PHE A 100 -0.44 5.96 2.74
C PHE A 100 -0.69 7.41 2.34
N LEU A 101 0.21 8.30 2.76
CA LEU A 101 0.36 9.64 2.20
C LEU A 101 1.59 9.67 1.30
N LEU A 102 1.38 10.07 0.05
CA LEU A 102 2.42 10.26 -0.94
C LEU A 102 2.59 11.75 -1.16
N ILE A 103 3.73 12.28 -0.73
CA ILE A 103 4.03 13.70 -0.72
C ILE A 103 5.05 13.97 -1.82
N ASP A 104 4.71 14.85 -2.77
CA ASP A 104 5.65 15.40 -3.73
C ASP A 104 5.96 16.85 -3.36
N ALA A 105 7.18 17.09 -2.88
CA ALA A 105 7.62 18.42 -2.46
C ALA A 105 7.70 19.42 -3.63
N ASN A 106 7.85 18.94 -4.87
CA ASN A 106 8.05 19.79 -6.04
C ASN A 106 6.72 20.26 -6.60
N SER A 107 5.74 19.36 -6.76
CA SER A 107 4.39 19.75 -7.16
C SER A 107 3.56 20.32 -6.01
N ARG A 108 4.00 20.10 -4.75
CA ARG A 108 3.27 20.44 -3.51
C ARG A 108 1.93 19.72 -3.43
N GLU A 109 1.87 18.53 -4.00
CA GLU A 109 0.68 17.67 -3.99
C GLU A 109 0.84 16.57 -2.94
N ILE A 110 -0.29 16.21 -2.33
CA ILE A 110 -0.39 15.05 -1.46
C ILE A 110 -1.44 14.14 -2.05
N THR A 111 -1.05 12.91 -2.36
CA THR A 111 -1.96 11.85 -2.79
C THR A 111 -2.17 10.87 -1.64
N THR A 112 -3.41 10.55 -1.33
CA THR A 112 -3.75 9.53 -0.34
C THR A 112 -4.07 8.23 -1.06
N PHE A 113 -3.44 7.13 -0.64
CA PHE A 113 -3.71 5.79 -1.15
C PHE A 113 -4.13 4.90 0.02
N ILE A 114 -5.36 4.39 -0.02
CA ILE A 114 -5.98 3.69 1.12
C ILE A 114 -6.66 2.41 0.66
N HIS A 115 -6.58 1.39 1.52
CA HIS A 115 -7.45 0.23 1.50
C HIS A 115 -8.15 0.09 2.87
N GLN A 116 -9.46 -0.14 2.85
CA GLN A 116 -10.29 -0.35 4.04
C GLN A 116 -11.15 -1.61 3.81
N TYR A 117 -10.90 -2.64 4.60
CA TYR A 117 -11.70 -3.85 4.59
C TYR A 117 -13.11 -3.57 5.13
N GLY A 118 -14.12 -4.20 4.51
CA GLY A 118 -15.50 -4.16 4.99
C GLY A 118 -16.19 -2.81 4.82
N GLY A 119 -15.67 -1.91 3.97
CA GLY A 119 -16.25 -0.59 3.68
C GLY A 119 -17.60 -0.65 2.95
N TYR A 120 -18.64 -1.12 3.62
CA TYR A 120 -20.04 -0.76 3.38
C TYR A 120 -20.53 0.02 4.60
N CYS A 121 -20.82 1.31 4.37
CA CYS A 121 -21.45 2.33 5.23
C CYS A 121 -21.49 2.10 6.76
N PRO A 122 -20.97 3.03 7.59
CA PRO A 122 -21.46 3.13 8.96
C PRO A 122 -22.96 3.46 8.89
N VAL A 123 -23.79 2.58 9.45
CA VAL A 123 -25.15 2.93 9.86
C VAL A 123 -25.00 4.02 10.92
N ASN A 124 -25.55 5.20 10.62
CA ASN A 124 -25.80 6.25 11.60
C ASN A 124 -26.63 5.72 12.76
#